data_AF-A0A3L9XYJ2-F1
#
_entry.id   AF-A0A3L9XYJ2-F1
#
_cell.length_a   1.000
_cell.length_b   1.000
_cell.length_c   1.000
_cell.angle_alpha   90.00
_cell.angle_beta   90.00
_cell.angle_gamma   90.00
#
_symmetry.space_group_name_H-M   'P 1'
#
loop_
_entity.id
_entity.type
_entity.pdbx_description
1 polymer ?
#
loop_
_entity_poly.entity_id
_entity_poly.type
_entity_poly.pdbx_seq_one_letter_code
_entity_poly.pdbx_strand_id
1 'polypeptide(L)'
;MARKTTKNDPAEGAAAGHGVLVRAANGDVIRYDPSGLVMRLSDKVIDDIALRLGTSPAGQAQAPAGQAPAVTRADPHELLEGIDAWDARIDGDWLIFAARLAGRQGIRTFRRPLSGGDIIADAPGPLYGVLAIGGPRAALATPGGSEFPQHVLAPADDIGAVGHAGVERAGTHDRLEHLREMTHEALVAETLLGWQLEKFEALPLFLTRAETDSSATSADLATGRAYKNLITAAANLSRAAAALGKRAKILAIHLDFALEDMSGSAAAYRDGILALMAQTERDLGQLGFDKPLFVARFESGGPEVATEAAIEGQWELIWNHADHRLIFSAPGYMFAQDDHDRPTEAARREMAEMTAAAISAADDWRCPTFHLAERLSQEGGSIIRVVAQAAGDLVIDKDDPFRVGKTAGFTLMGADNGARVTTVKIDPGDPKSLLLECSKAPEGAELRVAYAFGAGDRGCGSVRDDWQMQGATGRGLHRWALPCLLPVRDGDGDA
;
A
#
# COMPACT_ATOMS: atom_id res chain seq x y z
N MET A 1 -4.75 91.00 4.67
CA MET A 1 -5.85 90.47 3.84
C MET A 1 -6.36 89.19 4.49
N ALA A 2 -7.62 89.20 4.90
CA ALA A 2 -8.27 88.12 5.65
C ALA A 2 -8.51 86.89 4.76
N ARG A 3 -8.21 85.68 5.27
CA ARG A 3 -8.67 84.43 4.67
C ARG A 3 -9.87 83.93 5.48
N LYS A 4 -11.03 84.03 4.83
CA LYS A 4 -12.35 83.56 5.26
C LYS A 4 -12.34 82.05 5.45
N THR A 5 -12.91 81.60 6.56
CA THR A 5 -13.39 80.24 6.81
C THR A 5 -14.66 79.97 5.97
N THR A 6 -14.67 78.86 5.24
CA THR A 6 -15.87 78.13 4.81
C THR A 6 -15.58 76.65 5.04
N LYS A 7 -16.06 76.09 6.17
CA LYS A 7 -17.30 75.30 6.29
C LYS A 7 -17.06 73.86 5.82
N ASN A 8 -16.66 72.99 6.75
CA ASN A 8 -16.82 71.55 6.61
C ASN A 8 -18.32 71.28 6.64
N ASP A 9 -18.89 70.83 5.53
CA ASP A 9 -20.20 70.22 5.55
C ASP A 9 -20.13 68.86 6.28
N PRO A 10 -21.15 68.49 7.06
CA PRO A 10 -21.14 67.26 7.83
C PRO A 10 -21.27 66.07 6.88
N ALA A 11 -20.45 65.05 7.11
CA ALA A 11 -20.67 63.73 6.52
C ALA A 11 -22.06 63.22 6.96
N GLU A 12 -23.02 63.22 6.03
CA GLU A 12 -24.28 62.53 6.18
C GLU A 12 -24.03 61.02 6.41
N GLY A 13 -24.42 60.54 7.60
CA GLY A 13 -24.96 59.21 7.84
C GLY A 13 -24.10 57.99 7.48
N ALA A 14 -22.98 57.75 8.17
CA ALA A 14 -22.40 56.41 8.23
C ALA A 14 -23.29 55.52 9.13
N ALA A 15 -24.19 54.75 8.52
CA ALA A 15 -24.93 53.70 9.22
C ALA A 15 -23.95 52.66 9.78
N ALA A 16 -24.07 52.31 11.07
CA ALA A 16 -23.23 51.29 11.69
C ALA A 16 -23.30 49.97 10.86
N GLY A 17 -22.12 49.43 10.51
CA GLY A 17 -22.00 48.22 9.69
C GLY A 17 -21.87 48.45 8.18
N HIS A 18 -21.88 49.70 7.69
CA HIS A 18 -21.65 50.03 6.29
C HIS A 18 -20.38 50.88 6.13
N GLY A 19 -19.59 50.63 5.08
CA GLY A 19 -18.42 51.45 4.79
C GLY A 19 -17.80 51.22 3.42
N VAL A 20 -16.82 52.06 3.08
CA VAL A 20 -16.13 52.03 1.78
C VAL A 20 -14.66 51.69 2.04
N LEU A 21 -14.16 50.64 1.40
CA LEU A 21 -12.76 50.21 1.50
C LEU A 21 -11.91 50.81 0.37
N VAL A 22 -12.46 50.88 -0.84
CA VAL A 22 -11.74 51.40 -2.02
C VAL A 22 -12.65 52.33 -2.80
N ARG A 23 -12.19 53.58 -2.98
CA ARG A 23 -12.85 54.62 -3.78
C ARG A 23 -11.95 55.00 -4.96
N ALA A 24 -12.51 54.95 -6.16
CA ALA A 24 -11.88 55.46 -7.37
C ALA A 24 -12.49 56.81 -7.77
N ALA A 25 -11.88 57.48 -8.75
CA ALA A 25 -12.35 58.79 -9.24
C ALA A 25 -13.78 58.78 -9.79
N ASN A 26 -14.30 57.60 -10.17
CA ASN A 26 -15.65 57.38 -10.68
C ASN A 26 -16.61 56.75 -9.64
N GLY A 27 -16.22 56.70 -8.36
CA GLY A 27 -17.06 56.27 -7.24
C GLY A 27 -16.48 55.13 -6.40
N ASP A 28 -17.30 54.61 -5.50
CA ASP A 28 -16.92 53.52 -4.59
C ASP A 28 -16.82 52.19 -5.36
N VAL A 29 -15.66 51.54 -5.28
CA VAL A 29 -15.34 50.28 -5.98
C VAL A 29 -15.55 49.08 -5.06
N ILE A 30 -15.13 49.20 -3.80
CA ILE A 30 -15.32 48.15 -2.79
C ILE A 30 -15.95 48.79 -1.56
N ARG A 31 -17.12 48.27 -1.19
CA ARG A 31 -17.89 48.62 0.00
C ARG A 31 -18.07 47.38 0.86
N TYR A 32 -18.52 47.57 2.08
CA TYR A 32 -19.04 46.50 2.91
C TYR A 32 -20.35 46.95 3.55
N ASP A 33 -21.22 45.98 3.81
CA ASP A 33 -22.44 46.10 4.59
C ASP A 33 -22.59 44.85 5.48
N PRO A 34 -23.66 44.73 6.30
CA PRO A 34 -23.85 43.55 7.14
C PRO A 34 -23.98 42.21 6.39
N SER A 35 -24.20 42.21 5.07
CA SER A 35 -24.24 41.00 4.23
C SER A 35 -22.86 40.61 3.66
N GLY A 36 -21.84 41.46 3.80
CA GLY A 36 -20.47 41.20 3.39
C GLY A 36 -19.87 42.29 2.50
N LEU A 37 -18.94 41.90 1.62
CA LEU A 37 -18.29 42.82 0.68
C LEU A 37 -19.19 43.08 -0.54
N VAL A 38 -19.41 44.35 -0.85
CA VAL A 38 -20.13 44.82 -2.03
C VAL A 38 -19.13 45.43 -3.01
N MET A 39 -18.86 44.73 -4.10
CA MET A 39 -17.92 45.17 -5.14
C MET A 39 -18.66 45.68 -6.38
N ARG A 40 -18.28 46.86 -6.87
CA ARG A 40 -18.82 47.43 -8.11
C ARG A 40 -17.94 46.99 -9.28
N LEU A 41 -18.45 46.06 -10.07
CA LEU A 41 -17.80 45.55 -11.27
C LEU A 41 -18.32 46.29 -12.52
N SER A 42 -17.51 46.34 -13.58
CA SER A 42 -17.98 46.83 -14.87
C SER A 42 -18.85 45.78 -15.55
N ASP A 43 -19.77 46.22 -16.43
CA ASP A 43 -20.65 45.32 -17.18
C ASP A 43 -19.85 44.26 -17.94
N LYS A 44 -18.69 44.63 -18.51
CA LYS A 44 -17.78 43.68 -19.19
C LYS A 44 -17.24 42.58 -18.27
N VAL A 45 -16.95 42.91 -17.00
CA VAL A 45 -16.48 41.90 -16.02
C VAL A 45 -17.65 41.06 -15.52
N ILE A 46 -18.83 41.65 -15.35
CA ILE A 46 -20.04 40.91 -15.03
C ILE A 46 -20.39 39.93 -16.16
N ASP A 47 -20.29 40.36 -17.41
CA ASP A 47 -20.50 39.53 -18.59
C ASP A 47 -19.45 38.41 -18.71
N ASP A 48 -18.17 38.69 -18.43
CA ASP A 48 -17.11 37.67 -18.40
C ASP A 48 -17.33 36.65 -17.26
N ILE A 49 -17.76 37.11 -16.09
CA ILE A 49 -18.11 36.24 -14.95
C ILE A 49 -19.34 35.39 -15.31
N ALA A 50 -20.38 35.98 -15.89
CA ALA A 50 -21.58 35.26 -16.32
C ALA A 50 -21.27 34.22 -17.41
N LEU A 51 -20.36 34.54 -18.34
CA LEU A 51 -19.88 33.61 -19.35
C LEU A 51 -19.13 32.43 -18.73
N ARG A 52 -18.26 32.68 -17.74
CA ARG A 52 -17.51 31.64 -17.02
C ARG A 52 -18.38 30.81 -16.08
N LEU A 53 -19.41 31.41 -15.51
CA LEU A 53 -20.38 30.73 -14.63
C LEU A 53 -21.53 30.07 -15.41
N GLY A 54 -21.60 30.25 -16.73
CA GLY A 54 -22.64 29.67 -17.59
C GLY A 54 -24.04 30.26 -17.37
N THR A 55 -24.15 31.48 -16.82
CA THR A 55 -25.41 32.12 -16.42
C THR A 55 -25.86 33.26 -17.34
N SER A 56 -25.19 33.49 -18.47
CA SER A 56 -25.56 34.55 -19.41
C SER A 56 -26.97 34.34 -20.00
N PRO A 57 -27.90 35.32 -19.87
CA PRO A 57 -29.25 35.25 -20.44
C PRO A 57 -29.27 35.17 -21.98
N ALA A 58 -28.17 35.54 -22.65
CA ALA A 58 -28.02 35.52 -24.10
C ALA A 58 -27.57 34.15 -24.66
N GLY A 59 -27.41 33.12 -23.81
CA GLY A 59 -26.96 31.79 -24.20
C GLY A 59 -28.03 30.84 -24.77
N GLN A 60 -29.25 31.30 -25.03
CA GLN A 60 -30.25 30.53 -25.83
C GLN A 60 -30.08 30.70 -27.35
N ALA A 61 -28.99 31.30 -27.81
CA ALA A 61 -28.64 31.31 -29.23
C ALA A 61 -27.82 30.06 -29.58
N GLN A 62 -28.38 29.23 -30.47
CA GLN A 62 -27.80 28.03 -31.07
C GLN A 62 -26.30 28.18 -31.36
N ALA A 63 -25.48 27.43 -30.62
CA ALA A 63 -24.10 27.16 -31.00
C ALA A 63 -24.07 26.22 -32.23
N PRO A 64 -23.11 26.38 -33.16
CA PRO A 64 -22.93 25.45 -34.26
C PRO A 64 -22.62 24.05 -33.72
N ALA A 65 -23.16 23.02 -34.36
CA ALA A 65 -23.01 21.62 -34.00
C ALA A 65 -21.51 21.17 -34.02
N GLY A 66 -20.88 21.26 -32.86
CA GLY A 66 -19.68 20.53 -32.47
C GLY A 66 -19.93 20.02 -31.06
N GLN A 67 -20.23 18.73 -30.94
CA GLN A 67 -20.70 18.06 -29.72
C GLN A 67 -19.74 18.25 -28.54
N ALA A 68 -20.01 19.23 -27.69
CA ALA A 68 -19.65 19.15 -26.28
C ALA A 68 -20.80 18.41 -25.56
N PRO A 69 -20.52 17.42 -24.69
CA PRO A 69 -21.58 16.74 -23.95
C PRO A 69 -22.37 17.76 -23.11
N ALA A 70 -23.70 17.63 -23.14
CA ALA A 70 -24.60 18.55 -22.44
C ALA A 70 -24.51 18.32 -20.92
N VAL A 71 -23.62 19.06 -20.26
CA VAL A 71 -23.56 19.10 -18.80
C VAL A 71 -24.86 19.73 -18.28
N THR A 72 -25.71 18.93 -17.64
CA THR A 72 -27.01 19.39 -17.15
C THR A 72 -26.92 19.65 -15.65
N ARG A 73 -27.32 20.84 -15.19
CA ARG A 73 -27.39 21.14 -13.76
C ARG A 73 -28.44 20.23 -13.10
N ALA A 74 -28.08 19.59 -12.00
CA ALA A 74 -29.00 18.76 -11.22
C ALA A 74 -29.36 19.43 -9.90
N ASP A 75 -30.52 19.10 -9.35
CA ASP A 75 -30.85 19.45 -7.97
C ASP A 75 -30.27 18.38 -7.02
N PRO A 76 -29.29 18.72 -6.17
CA PRO A 76 -28.74 17.78 -5.20
C PRO A 76 -29.82 17.21 -4.26
N HIS A 77 -30.85 17.97 -3.89
CA HIS A 77 -31.86 17.53 -2.95
C HIS A 77 -32.72 16.39 -3.48
N GLU A 78 -32.90 16.30 -4.80
CA GLU A 78 -33.68 15.23 -5.45
C GLU A 78 -32.85 13.95 -5.63
N LEU A 79 -31.54 14.07 -5.85
CA LEU A 79 -30.67 12.95 -6.26
C LEU A 79 -29.73 12.44 -5.15
N LEU A 80 -29.51 13.23 -4.10
CA LEU A 80 -28.55 12.98 -3.01
C LEU A 80 -29.22 13.23 -1.65
N GLU A 81 -30.34 12.56 -1.40
CA GLU A 81 -31.07 12.67 -0.13
C GLU A 81 -30.16 12.39 1.08
N GLY A 82 -30.18 13.28 2.07
CA GLY A 82 -29.40 13.15 3.29
C GLY A 82 -27.90 13.47 3.16
N ILE A 83 -27.45 13.94 1.99
CA ILE A 83 -26.05 14.31 1.75
C ILE A 83 -25.92 15.83 1.66
N ASP A 84 -24.98 16.38 2.41
CA ASP A 84 -24.57 17.79 2.30
C ASP A 84 -23.71 17.98 1.04
N ALA A 85 -24.40 18.17 -0.10
CA ALA A 85 -23.82 18.28 -1.43
C ALA A 85 -24.23 19.58 -2.15
N TRP A 86 -23.34 20.09 -2.99
CA TRP A 86 -23.54 21.26 -3.83
C TRP A 86 -22.88 21.07 -5.21
N ASP A 87 -23.12 22.02 -6.12
CA ASP A 87 -22.58 22.00 -7.49
C ASP A 87 -22.85 20.71 -8.27
N ALA A 88 -24.01 20.10 -8.02
CA ALA A 88 -24.42 18.86 -8.69
C ALA A 88 -24.70 19.10 -10.18
N ARG A 89 -24.10 18.25 -11.00
CA ARG A 89 -24.24 18.24 -12.45
C ARG A 89 -24.24 16.82 -12.99
N ILE A 90 -24.93 16.62 -14.09
CA ILE A 90 -24.95 15.38 -14.84
C ILE A 90 -23.96 15.49 -15.98
N ASP A 91 -23.08 14.50 -16.08
CA ASP A 91 -22.12 14.35 -17.17
C ASP A 91 -22.14 12.88 -17.64
N GLY A 92 -22.79 12.65 -18.79
CA GLY A 92 -23.09 11.30 -19.27
C GLY A 92 -23.91 10.51 -18.25
N ASP A 93 -23.40 9.33 -17.87
CA ASP A 93 -24.05 8.43 -16.91
C ASP A 93 -23.71 8.75 -15.43
N TRP A 94 -22.99 9.85 -15.19
CA TRP A 94 -22.49 10.23 -13.86
C TRP A 94 -23.17 11.50 -13.34
N LEU A 95 -23.57 11.44 -12.06
CA LEU A 95 -23.81 12.62 -11.25
C LEU A 95 -22.49 13.02 -10.61
N ILE A 96 -22.01 14.23 -10.86
CA ILE A 96 -20.79 14.81 -10.29
C ILE A 96 -21.18 15.97 -9.38
N PHE A 97 -20.63 16.01 -8.17
CA PHE A 97 -21.01 16.99 -7.16
C PHE A 97 -19.88 17.21 -6.15
N ALA A 98 -19.86 18.35 -5.47
CA ALA A 98 -19.02 18.57 -4.30
C ALA A 98 -19.82 18.21 -3.04
N ALA A 99 -19.17 17.62 -2.04
CA ALA A 99 -19.83 17.29 -0.79
C ALA A 99 -18.87 17.23 0.39
N ARG A 100 -19.45 17.23 1.59
CA ARG A 100 -18.77 16.77 2.81
C ARG A 100 -19.23 15.35 3.14
N LEU A 101 -18.44 14.35 2.76
CA LEU A 101 -18.71 12.93 3.06
C LEU A 101 -17.83 12.42 4.20
N ALA A 102 -18.21 11.28 4.77
CA ALA A 102 -17.42 10.57 5.77
C ALA A 102 -16.05 10.13 5.21
N GLY A 103 -15.01 10.21 6.04
CA GLY A 103 -13.64 9.83 5.71
C GLY A 103 -12.64 10.99 5.86
N ARG A 104 -11.36 10.67 5.85
CA ARG A 104 -10.24 11.62 6.06
C ARG A 104 -9.98 12.52 4.85
N GLN A 105 -10.47 12.17 3.66
CA GLN A 105 -10.27 12.93 2.42
C GLN A 105 -10.83 14.36 2.46
N GLY A 106 -11.75 14.65 3.40
CA GLY A 106 -12.36 15.97 3.55
C GLY A 106 -13.33 16.33 2.42
N ILE A 107 -13.56 17.64 2.26
CA ILE A 107 -14.47 18.19 1.26
C ILE A 107 -13.81 18.14 -0.12
N ARG A 108 -14.49 17.52 -1.09
CA ARG A 108 -14.01 17.41 -2.47
C ARG A 108 -15.15 17.11 -3.44
N THR A 109 -14.79 16.97 -4.71
CA THR A 109 -15.68 16.46 -5.74
C THR A 109 -15.78 14.94 -5.69
N PHE A 110 -16.99 14.45 -5.86
CA PHE A 110 -17.38 13.05 -5.92
C PHE A 110 -18.22 12.80 -7.17
N ARG A 111 -18.37 11.53 -7.52
CA ARG A 111 -19.23 11.08 -8.60
C ARG A 111 -20.02 9.84 -8.17
N ARG A 112 -21.22 9.69 -8.73
CA ARG A 112 -22.13 8.56 -8.50
C ARG A 112 -22.80 8.16 -9.82
N PRO A 113 -22.97 6.87 -10.13
CA PRO A 113 -23.74 6.48 -11.31
C PRO A 113 -25.20 6.92 -11.18
N LEU A 114 -25.79 7.47 -12.26
CA LEU A 114 -27.21 7.87 -12.28
C LEU A 114 -28.17 6.70 -12.03
N SER A 115 -27.77 5.50 -12.45
CA SER A 115 -28.52 4.27 -12.21
C SER A 115 -28.52 3.81 -10.74
N GLY A 116 -27.86 4.54 -9.85
CA GLY A 116 -27.58 4.09 -8.48
C GLY A 116 -26.30 3.28 -8.36
N GLY A 117 -25.90 3.04 -7.11
CA GLY A 117 -24.59 2.54 -6.71
C GLY A 117 -23.87 3.53 -5.77
N ASP A 118 -22.64 3.18 -5.44
CA ASP A 118 -21.85 3.91 -4.45
C ASP A 118 -21.28 5.23 -4.97
N ILE A 119 -21.05 6.15 -4.04
CA ILE A 119 -20.41 7.43 -4.30
C ILE A 119 -18.90 7.24 -4.21
N ILE A 120 -18.19 7.58 -5.27
CA ILE A 120 -16.73 7.46 -5.34
C ILE A 120 -16.09 8.85 -5.48
N ALA A 121 -14.84 8.98 -5.08
CA ALA A 121 -14.12 10.23 -5.21
C ALA A 121 -13.87 10.57 -6.69
N ASP A 122 -14.08 11.83 -7.05
CA ASP A 122 -13.58 12.35 -8.31
C ASP A 122 -12.09 12.66 -8.12
N ALA A 123 -11.25 11.66 -8.37
CA ALA A 123 -9.83 11.68 -8.05
C ALA A 123 -8.95 11.75 -9.31
N PRO A 124 -7.82 12.45 -9.26
CA PRO A 124 -6.89 12.52 -10.39
C PRO A 124 -6.15 11.19 -10.60
N GLY A 125 -5.52 11.06 -11.77
CA GLY A 125 -4.66 9.91 -12.08
C GLY A 125 -5.43 8.63 -12.50
N PRO A 126 -4.70 7.51 -12.62
CA PRO A 126 -5.29 6.23 -12.98
C PRO A 126 -6.11 5.64 -11.82
N LEU A 127 -6.95 4.66 -12.14
CA LEU A 127 -7.48 3.73 -11.14
C LEU A 127 -6.39 2.68 -10.87
N TYR A 128 -5.88 2.64 -9.64
CA TYR A 128 -4.84 1.70 -9.24
C TYR A 128 -5.43 0.39 -8.76
N GLY A 129 -4.84 -0.74 -9.14
CA GLY A 129 -5.10 -2.05 -8.57
C GLY A 129 -4.06 -2.41 -7.52
N VAL A 130 -4.49 -2.80 -6.32
CA VAL A 130 -3.67 -3.54 -5.36
C VAL A 130 -4.35 -4.88 -5.16
N LEU A 131 -3.83 -5.90 -5.83
CA LEU A 131 -4.46 -7.22 -5.89
C LEU A 131 -3.66 -8.22 -5.06
N ALA A 132 -4.27 -9.33 -4.69
CA ALA A 132 -3.58 -10.44 -4.06
C ALA A 132 -4.05 -11.79 -4.56
N ILE A 133 -3.16 -12.77 -4.44
CA ILE A 133 -3.47 -14.18 -4.65
C ILE A 133 -2.85 -15.00 -3.53
N GLY A 134 -3.61 -15.97 -3.01
CA GLY A 134 -3.11 -16.79 -1.91
C GLY A 134 -4.07 -17.86 -1.40
N GLY A 135 -3.74 -18.38 -0.22
CA GLY A 135 -4.52 -19.37 0.49
C GLY A 135 -5.52 -18.72 1.44
N PRO A 136 -6.14 -19.49 2.36
CA PRO A 136 -7.04 -18.95 3.37
C PRO A 136 -6.44 -17.83 4.24
N ARG A 137 -5.12 -17.74 4.45
CA ARG A 137 -4.51 -16.64 5.20
C ARG A 137 -4.58 -15.30 4.47
N ALA A 138 -4.53 -15.32 3.15
CA ALA A 138 -4.70 -14.13 2.33
C ALA A 138 -6.12 -13.53 2.44
N ALA A 139 -7.11 -14.31 2.89
CA ALA A 139 -8.48 -13.87 3.12
C ALA A 139 -8.70 -13.15 4.46
N LEU A 140 -7.66 -12.96 5.28
CA LEU A 140 -7.78 -12.26 6.57
C LEU A 140 -8.13 -10.78 6.36
N ALA A 141 -9.28 -10.35 6.88
CA ALA A 141 -9.75 -8.97 6.81
C ALA A 141 -10.08 -8.39 8.20
N THR A 142 -9.91 -7.07 8.35
CA THR A 142 -10.31 -6.32 9.54
C THR A 142 -11.76 -5.87 9.38
N PRO A 143 -12.65 -6.11 10.35
CA PRO A 143 -14.01 -5.59 10.28
C PRO A 143 -14.02 -4.06 10.20
N GLY A 144 -14.86 -3.49 9.34
CA GLY A 144 -15.01 -2.04 9.16
C GLY A 144 -14.49 -1.56 7.80
N GLY A 145 -14.96 -0.38 7.39
CA GLY A 145 -14.54 0.25 6.14
C GLY A 145 -13.27 1.09 6.28
N SER A 146 -12.73 1.52 5.14
CA SER A 146 -11.55 2.38 5.09
C SER A 146 -11.81 3.75 5.73
N GLU A 147 -10.74 4.38 6.26
CA GLU A 147 -10.69 5.81 6.57
C GLU A 147 -10.87 6.71 5.34
N PHE A 148 -10.75 6.14 4.13
CA PHE A 148 -11.01 6.80 2.84
C PHE A 148 -12.05 6.01 2.00
N PRO A 149 -13.32 5.91 2.44
CA PRO A 149 -14.29 4.98 1.84
C PRO A 149 -14.54 5.20 0.34
N GLN A 150 -14.46 6.44 -0.12
CA GLN A 150 -14.70 6.79 -1.52
C GLN A 150 -13.46 6.61 -2.41
N HIS A 151 -12.33 6.18 -1.85
CA HIS A 151 -11.06 5.98 -2.55
C HIS A 151 -10.60 4.53 -2.58
N VAL A 152 -10.86 3.75 -1.52
CA VAL A 152 -10.49 2.33 -1.42
C VAL A 152 -11.73 1.48 -1.65
N LEU A 153 -11.77 0.81 -2.79
CA LEU A 153 -12.98 0.23 -3.36
C LEU A 153 -12.74 -1.23 -3.79
N ALA A 154 -13.83 -1.98 -4.00
CA ALA A 154 -13.83 -3.27 -4.66
C ALA A 154 -14.63 -3.22 -5.98
N PRO A 155 -14.50 -4.24 -6.86
CA PRO A 155 -15.52 -4.51 -7.87
C PRO A 155 -16.91 -4.58 -7.23
N ALA A 156 -17.91 -3.97 -7.86
CA ALA A 156 -19.31 -3.99 -7.38
C ALA A 156 -19.99 -5.33 -7.68
N ASP A 157 -19.58 -6.38 -6.96
CA ASP A 157 -20.07 -7.76 -7.07
C ASP A 157 -20.75 -8.27 -5.79
N ASP A 158 -20.99 -7.39 -4.81
CA ASP A 158 -21.56 -7.68 -3.49
C ASP A 158 -20.71 -8.61 -2.59
N ILE A 159 -19.47 -8.92 -2.99
CA ILE A 159 -18.58 -9.81 -2.24
C ILE A 159 -17.59 -9.02 -1.36
N GLY A 160 -17.11 -7.84 -1.79
CA GLY A 160 -16.20 -7.01 -1.00
C GLY A 160 -14.70 -7.17 -1.32
N ALA A 161 -13.83 -7.21 -0.31
CA ALA A 161 -12.37 -7.17 -0.49
C ALA A 161 -11.75 -8.55 -0.74
N VAL A 162 -12.42 -9.63 -0.32
CA VAL A 162 -11.98 -11.02 -0.50
C VAL A 162 -12.85 -11.68 -1.56
N GLY A 163 -12.27 -12.43 -2.50
CA GLY A 163 -13.03 -13.14 -3.53
C GLY A 163 -13.78 -14.37 -3.01
N HIS A 164 -14.26 -15.21 -3.92
CA HIS A 164 -15.13 -16.36 -3.62
C HIS A 164 -14.44 -17.58 -2.99
N ALA A 165 -13.24 -17.44 -2.42
CA ALA A 165 -12.46 -18.52 -1.79
C ALA A 165 -12.37 -19.81 -2.65
N GLY A 166 -12.31 -19.66 -3.97
CA GLY A 166 -12.19 -20.76 -4.91
C GLY A 166 -13.50 -21.50 -5.24
N VAL A 167 -14.61 -21.15 -4.59
CA VAL A 167 -15.91 -21.81 -4.74
C VAL A 167 -16.58 -21.39 -6.05
N GLU A 168 -16.61 -20.08 -6.31
CA GLU A 168 -17.29 -19.51 -7.47
C GLU A 168 -16.33 -18.76 -8.39
N ARG A 169 -16.80 -18.49 -9.60
CA ARG A 169 -16.08 -17.63 -10.56
C ARG A 169 -16.46 -16.19 -10.28
N ALA A 170 -15.45 -15.32 -10.20
CA ALA A 170 -15.69 -13.88 -10.12
C ALA A 170 -16.52 -13.41 -11.33
N GLY A 171 -17.48 -12.53 -11.06
CA GLY A 171 -18.31 -11.91 -12.08
C GLY A 171 -17.54 -10.89 -12.91
N THR A 172 -18.14 -10.46 -14.02
CA THR A 172 -17.61 -9.35 -14.83
C THR A 172 -18.34 -8.06 -14.45
N HIS A 173 -17.57 -7.06 -13.99
CA HIS A 173 -18.09 -5.81 -13.47
C HIS A 173 -17.28 -4.62 -14.00
N ASP A 174 -17.96 -3.49 -14.20
CA ASP A 174 -17.38 -2.19 -14.58
C ASP A 174 -17.64 -1.10 -13.53
N ARG A 175 -18.24 -1.49 -12.39
CA ARG A 175 -18.57 -0.61 -11.27
C ARG A 175 -17.72 -0.92 -10.05
N LEU A 176 -17.66 0.05 -9.16
CA LEU A 176 -16.94 -0.01 -7.89
C LEU A 176 -17.91 0.14 -6.72
N GLU A 177 -17.60 -0.53 -5.62
CA GLU A 177 -18.34 -0.46 -4.36
C GLU A 177 -17.41 -0.19 -3.17
N HIS A 178 -17.98 0.32 -2.08
CA HIS A 178 -17.31 0.54 -0.82
C HIS A 178 -17.00 -0.79 -0.14
N LEU A 179 -15.81 -0.86 0.47
CA LEU A 179 -15.43 -1.99 1.30
C LEU A 179 -16.13 -1.98 2.65
N ARG A 180 -16.54 -3.16 3.11
CA ARG A 180 -17.12 -3.39 4.45
C ARG A 180 -16.08 -3.98 5.42
N GLU A 181 -14.95 -4.42 4.87
CA GLU A 181 -13.83 -5.03 5.56
C GLU A 181 -12.52 -4.65 4.87
N MET A 182 -11.43 -4.59 5.64
CA MET A 182 -10.12 -4.18 5.16
C MET A 182 -9.17 -5.37 5.13
N THR A 183 -8.88 -5.89 3.93
CA THR A 183 -7.76 -6.82 3.71
C THR A 183 -6.42 -6.09 3.81
N HIS A 184 -5.32 -6.84 3.74
CA HIS A 184 -3.98 -6.26 3.70
C HIS A 184 -3.82 -5.26 2.54
N GLU A 185 -4.36 -5.56 1.36
CA GLU A 185 -4.28 -4.72 0.16
C GLU A 185 -5.07 -3.42 0.33
N ALA A 186 -6.25 -3.52 0.95
CA ALA A 186 -7.06 -2.36 1.30
C ALA A 186 -6.35 -1.47 2.32
N LEU A 187 -5.72 -2.06 3.34
CA LEU A 187 -4.92 -1.33 4.32
C LEU A 187 -3.70 -0.67 3.68
N VAL A 188 -3.03 -1.32 2.71
CA VAL A 188 -1.91 -0.72 1.96
C VAL A 188 -2.39 0.50 1.17
N ALA A 189 -3.52 0.39 0.47
CA ALA A 189 -4.12 1.52 -0.25
C ALA A 189 -4.48 2.68 0.69
N GLU A 190 -5.09 2.38 1.84
CA GLU A 190 -5.38 3.35 2.90
C GLU A 190 -4.13 4.04 3.43
N THR A 191 -3.06 3.29 3.71
CA THR A 191 -1.78 3.85 4.17
C THR A 191 -1.20 4.81 3.13
N LEU A 192 -1.17 4.42 1.86
CA LEU A 192 -0.67 5.28 0.78
C LEU A 192 -1.48 6.58 0.69
N LEU A 193 -2.81 6.52 0.80
CA LEU A 193 -3.68 7.70 0.83
C LEU A 193 -3.40 8.59 2.05
N GLY A 194 -3.19 7.98 3.23
CA GLY A 194 -2.80 8.70 4.44
C GLY A 194 -1.53 9.53 4.23
N TRP A 195 -0.48 8.91 3.66
CA TRP A 195 0.77 9.62 3.37
C TRP A 195 0.63 10.70 2.30
N GLN A 196 -0.19 10.48 1.27
CA GLN A 196 -0.45 11.53 0.27
C GLN A 196 -1.22 12.70 0.90
N LEU A 197 -2.20 12.42 1.76
CA LEU A 197 -2.94 13.45 2.48
C LEU A 197 -2.01 14.31 3.35
N GLU A 198 -1.09 13.67 4.09
CA GLU A 198 -0.10 14.37 4.93
C GLU A 198 0.88 15.22 4.13
N LYS A 199 1.21 14.80 2.91
CA LYS A 199 2.08 15.53 1.97
C LYS A 199 1.33 16.60 1.16
N PHE A 200 0.02 16.74 1.34
CA PHE A 200 -0.85 17.60 0.52
C PHE A 200 -0.83 17.24 -0.98
N GLU A 201 -0.66 15.96 -1.27
CA GLU A 201 -0.55 15.41 -2.61
C GLU A 201 -1.88 14.88 -3.13
N ALA A 202 -1.89 14.50 -4.41
CA ALA A 202 -3.05 13.93 -5.06
C ALA A 202 -3.49 12.60 -4.40
N LEU A 203 -4.77 12.50 -4.07
CA LEU A 203 -5.41 11.28 -3.57
C LEU A 203 -6.03 10.47 -4.73
N PRO A 204 -5.42 9.36 -5.18
CA PRO A 204 -5.94 8.56 -6.30
C PRO A 204 -7.08 7.61 -5.88
N LEU A 205 -7.62 6.84 -6.83
CA LEU A 205 -8.54 5.74 -6.55
C LEU A 205 -7.80 4.40 -6.54
N PHE A 206 -8.23 3.50 -5.66
CA PHE A 206 -7.74 2.14 -5.55
C PHE A 206 -8.90 1.15 -5.67
N LEU A 207 -8.72 0.14 -6.50
CA LEU A 207 -9.46 -1.11 -6.48
C LEU A 207 -8.60 -2.15 -5.78
N THR A 208 -9.12 -2.77 -4.72
CA THR A 208 -8.42 -3.81 -3.98
C THR A 208 -9.21 -5.10 -4.00
N ARG A 209 -8.52 -6.23 -4.19
CA ARG A 209 -9.14 -7.56 -4.16
C ARG A 209 -8.10 -8.63 -3.85
N ALA A 210 -8.39 -9.49 -2.88
CA ALA A 210 -7.63 -10.70 -2.60
C ALA A 210 -8.37 -11.93 -3.11
N GLU A 211 -7.76 -12.68 -4.03
CA GLU A 211 -8.34 -13.91 -4.57
C GLU A 211 -7.69 -15.13 -3.95
N THR A 212 -8.51 -16.03 -3.41
CA THR A 212 -8.04 -17.20 -2.68
C THR A 212 -8.73 -18.46 -3.16
N ASP A 213 -8.09 -19.61 -2.95
CA ASP A 213 -8.69 -20.93 -3.12
C ASP A 213 -8.04 -21.97 -2.20
N SER A 214 -8.43 -23.24 -2.36
CA SER A 214 -7.91 -24.37 -1.58
C SER A 214 -6.86 -25.18 -2.33
N SER A 215 -6.05 -24.53 -3.18
CA SER A 215 -4.91 -25.17 -3.82
C SER A 215 -3.98 -25.79 -2.76
N ALA A 216 -3.48 -26.98 -3.04
CA ALA A 216 -2.57 -27.67 -2.11
C ALA A 216 -1.11 -27.29 -2.33
N THR A 217 -0.77 -26.82 -3.53
CA THR A 217 0.59 -26.45 -3.91
C THR A 217 0.60 -25.14 -4.70
N SER A 218 1.74 -24.46 -4.75
CA SER A 218 1.93 -23.23 -5.52
C SER A 218 1.75 -23.47 -7.02
N ALA A 219 2.05 -24.69 -7.49
CA ALA A 219 1.76 -25.14 -8.86
C ALA A 219 0.25 -25.26 -9.11
N ASP A 220 -0.51 -25.80 -8.15
CA ASP A 220 -1.98 -25.85 -8.25
C ASP A 220 -2.57 -24.44 -8.24
N LEU A 221 -2.06 -23.55 -7.36
CA LEU A 221 -2.50 -22.16 -7.26
C LEU A 221 -2.36 -21.43 -8.60
N ALA A 222 -1.27 -21.66 -9.33
CA ALA A 222 -1.01 -21.07 -10.65
C ALA A 222 -2.06 -21.41 -11.72
N THR A 223 -2.86 -22.46 -11.52
CA THR A 223 -3.91 -22.89 -12.46
C THR A 223 -5.31 -22.95 -11.83
N GLY A 224 -5.37 -22.66 -10.53
CA GLY A 224 -6.52 -22.76 -9.66
C GLY A 224 -7.62 -21.75 -9.96
N ARG A 225 -8.61 -21.71 -9.06
CA ARG A 225 -9.72 -20.76 -9.17
C ARG A 225 -9.26 -19.37 -8.77
N ALA A 226 -8.43 -19.25 -7.74
CA ALA A 226 -7.88 -17.98 -7.28
C ALA A 226 -7.19 -17.25 -8.42
N TYR A 227 -6.35 -17.96 -9.19
CA TYR A 227 -5.68 -17.39 -10.36
C TYR A 227 -6.66 -16.88 -11.43
N LYS A 228 -7.68 -17.68 -11.78
CA LYS A 228 -8.68 -17.27 -12.79
C LYS A 228 -9.48 -16.04 -12.33
N ASN A 229 -9.79 -15.98 -11.05
CA ASN A 229 -10.49 -14.83 -10.47
C ASN A 229 -9.56 -13.61 -10.39
N LEU A 230 -8.26 -13.76 -10.11
CA LEU A 230 -7.28 -12.67 -10.11
C LEU A 230 -7.25 -11.97 -11.49
N ILE A 231 -7.19 -12.75 -12.57
CA ILE A 231 -7.23 -12.20 -13.93
C ILE A 231 -8.58 -11.53 -14.23
N THR A 232 -9.68 -12.08 -13.68
CA THR A 232 -11.00 -11.44 -13.79
C THR A 232 -11.06 -10.11 -13.04
N ALA A 233 -10.48 -10.03 -11.83
CA ALA A 233 -10.37 -8.81 -11.05
C ALA A 233 -9.53 -7.74 -11.79
N ALA A 234 -8.42 -8.14 -12.42
CA ALA A 234 -7.63 -7.25 -13.26
C ALA A 234 -8.41 -6.76 -14.50
N ALA A 235 -9.23 -7.62 -15.12
CA ALA A 235 -10.11 -7.20 -16.21
C ALA A 235 -11.21 -6.24 -15.73
N ASN A 236 -11.79 -6.47 -14.55
CA ASN A 236 -12.76 -5.57 -13.93
C ASN A 236 -12.15 -4.21 -13.59
N LEU A 237 -10.89 -4.17 -13.12
CA LEU A 237 -10.10 -2.95 -12.96
C LEU A 237 -10.03 -2.14 -14.27
N SER A 238 -9.72 -2.79 -15.40
CA SER A 238 -9.69 -2.12 -16.71
C SER A 238 -11.06 -1.57 -17.14
N ARG A 239 -12.13 -2.34 -16.91
CA ARG A 239 -13.51 -1.90 -17.24
C ARG A 239 -13.95 -0.72 -16.38
N ALA A 240 -13.72 -0.80 -15.07
CA ALA A 240 -14.04 0.28 -14.14
C ALA A 240 -13.24 1.54 -14.46
N ALA A 241 -11.95 1.41 -14.76
CA ALA A 241 -11.15 2.55 -15.19
C ALA A 241 -11.70 3.20 -16.47
N ALA A 242 -12.07 2.38 -17.47
CA ALA A 242 -12.66 2.87 -18.71
C ALA A 242 -14.00 3.59 -18.47
N ALA A 243 -14.88 3.03 -17.64
CA ALA A 243 -16.16 3.66 -17.26
C ALA A 243 -15.96 5.02 -16.56
N LEU A 244 -14.83 5.20 -15.87
CA LEU A 244 -14.45 6.45 -15.21
C LEU A 244 -13.70 7.43 -16.11
N GLY A 245 -13.38 7.05 -17.35
CA GLY A 245 -12.51 7.81 -18.25
C GLY A 245 -11.05 7.86 -17.78
N LYS A 246 -10.57 6.83 -17.09
CA LYS A 246 -9.23 6.73 -16.49
C LYS A 246 -8.43 5.59 -17.14
N ARG A 247 -7.10 5.66 -17.02
CA ARG A 247 -6.22 4.50 -17.25
C ARG A 247 -6.30 3.55 -16.06
N ALA A 248 -6.23 2.25 -16.31
CA ALA A 248 -6.00 1.24 -15.28
C ALA A 248 -4.50 1.01 -15.08
N LYS A 249 -4.05 0.85 -13.83
CA LYS A 249 -2.67 0.50 -13.50
C LYS A 249 -2.64 -0.46 -12.31
N ILE A 250 -1.94 -1.58 -12.42
CA ILE A 250 -1.67 -2.43 -11.28
C ILE A 250 -0.44 -1.88 -10.56
N LEU A 251 -0.60 -1.54 -9.28
CA LEU A 251 0.49 -1.05 -8.44
C LEU A 251 1.31 -2.21 -7.89
N ALA A 252 0.63 -3.23 -7.36
CA ALA A 252 1.25 -4.43 -6.83
C ALA A 252 0.30 -5.64 -6.89
N ILE A 253 0.89 -6.84 -6.90
CA ILE A 253 0.20 -8.12 -6.68
C ILE A 253 0.86 -8.80 -5.50
N HIS A 254 0.08 -9.04 -4.45
CA HIS A 254 0.56 -9.69 -3.25
C HIS A 254 0.50 -11.21 -3.40
N LEU A 255 1.56 -11.89 -2.98
CA LEU A 255 1.68 -13.34 -2.95
C LEU A 255 1.66 -13.80 -1.49
N ASP A 256 0.65 -14.55 -1.08
CA ASP A 256 0.50 -15.05 0.30
C ASP A 256 0.06 -16.52 0.29
N PHE A 257 1.04 -17.42 0.15
CA PHE A 257 0.82 -18.86 0.01
C PHE A 257 1.94 -19.73 0.60
N ALA A 258 2.93 -19.13 1.27
CA ALA A 258 4.12 -19.88 1.72
C ALA A 258 3.80 -20.91 2.82
N LEU A 259 2.82 -20.63 3.68
CA LEU A 259 2.45 -21.55 4.78
C LEU A 259 1.44 -22.60 4.36
N GLU A 260 0.65 -22.33 3.32
CA GLU A 260 -0.35 -23.26 2.78
C GLU A 260 0.22 -24.26 1.78
N ASP A 261 1.42 -24.02 1.27
CA ASP A 261 2.04 -24.91 0.31
C ASP A 261 2.46 -26.25 0.94
N MET A 262 1.96 -27.33 0.34
CA MET A 262 2.21 -28.71 0.76
C MET A 262 3.13 -29.46 -0.22
N SER A 263 3.88 -28.75 -1.09
CA SER A 263 4.72 -29.37 -2.13
C SER A 263 5.91 -30.17 -1.57
N GLY A 264 6.18 -30.06 -0.26
CA GLY A 264 7.13 -30.89 0.48
C GLY A 264 8.61 -30.62 0.18
N SER A 265 8.93 -29.68 -0.71
CA SER A 265 10.31 -29.29 -1.01
C SER A 265 10.44 -27.82 -1.41
N ALA A 266 11.58 -27.21 -1.07
CA ALA A 266 11.90 -25.83 -1.40
C ALA A 266 11.81 -25.54 -2.91
N ALA A 267 12.37 -26.43 -3.73
CA ALA A 267 12.38 -26.28 -5.18
C ALA A 267 10.97 -26.35 -5.79
N ALA A 268 10.11 -27.25 -5.31
CA ALA A 268 8.74 -27.36 -5.81
C ALA A 268 7.92 -26.09 -5.48
N TYR A 269 8.06 -25.57 -4.27
CA TYR A 269 7.44 -24.29 -3.90
C TYR A 269 7.94 -23.14 -4.79
N ARG A 270 9.28 -22.96 -4.89
CA ARG A 270 9.91 -21.92 -5.71
C ARG A 270 9.44 -21.98 -7.15
N ASP A 271 9.52 -23.14 -7.78
CA ASP A 271 9.20 -23.31 -9.20
C ASP A 271 7.71 -23.08 -9.48
N GLY A 272 6.82 -23.45 -8.54
CA GLY A 272 5.40 -23.14 -8.65
C GLY A 272 5.10 -21.64 -8.51
N ILE A 273 5.78 -20.91 -7.62
CA ILE A 273 5.64 -19.45 -7.51
C ILE A 273 6.21 -18.74 -8.76
N LEU A 274 7.34 -19.19 -9.29
CA LEU A 274 7.89 -18.71 -10.57
C LEU A 274 6.89 -18.92 -11.72
N ALA A 275 6.28 -20.10 -11.80
CA ALA A 275 5.26 -20.40 -12.79
C ALA A 275 4.03 -19.49 -12.65
N LEU A 276 3.57 -19.25 -11.42
CA LEU A 276 2.47 -18.33 -11.12
C LEU A 276 2.81 -16.91 -11.58
N MET A 277 3.98 -16.37 -11.24
CA MET A 277 4.39 -15.02 -11.65
C MET A 277 4.49 -14.90 -13.17
N ALA A 278 5.12 -15.87 -13.83
CA ALA A 278 5.25 -15.88 -15.29
C ALA A 278 3.90 -15.96 -16.01
N GLN A 279 2.97 -16.78 -15.52
CA GLN A 279 1.62 -16.90 -16.06
C GLN A 279 0.81 -15.62 -15.81
N THR A 280 0.93 -15.02 -14.63
CA THR A 280 0.32 -13.72 -14.28
C THR A 280 0.81 -12.60 -15.20
N GLU A 281 2.13 -12.46 -15.39
CA GLU A 281 2.71 -11.46 -16.30
C GLU A 281 2.18 -11.59 -17.73
N ARG A 282 2.11 -12.83 -18.25
CA ARG A 282 1.60 -13.09 -19.60
C ARG A 282 0.15 -12.65 -19.76
N ASP A 283 -0.71 -13.06 -18.84
CA ASP A 283 -2.16 -12.83 -18.97
C ASP A 283 -2.53 -11.36 -18.65
N LEU A 284 -1.82 -10.72 -17.74
CA LEU A 284 -1.93 -9.27 -17.54
C LEU A 284 -1.45 -8.47 -18.75
N GLY A 285 -0.38 -8.92 -19.41
CA GLY A 285 0.09 -8.34 -20.67
C GLY A 285 -0.97 -8.41 -21.78
N GLN A 286 -1.73 -9.51 -21.86
CA GLN A 286 -2.85 -9.63 -22.80
C GLN A 286 -4.00 -8.65 -22.49
N LEU A 287 -4.16 -8.28 -21.23
CA LEU A 287 -5.11 -7.23 -20.80
C LEU A 287 -4.55 -5.81 -20.95
N GLY A 288 -3.30 -5.65 -21.41
CA GLY A 288 -2.66 -4.36 -21.65
C GLY A 288 -1.99 -3.73 -20.43
N PHE A 289 -1.74 -4.51 -19.36
CA PHE A 289 -0.99 -4.04 -18.20
C PHE A 289 0.53 -4.18 -18.40
N ASP A 290 1.28 -3.30 -17.73
CA ASP A 290 2.72 -3.44 -17.56
C ASP A 290 3.04 -4.63 -16.62
N LYS A 291 4.30 -5.10 -16.61
CA LYS A 291 4.73 -6.12 -15.65
C LYS A 291 4.48 -5.63 -14.21
N PRO A 292 3.70 -6.38 -13.40
CA PRO A 292 3.38 -5.99 -12.03
C PRO A 292 4.62 -6.06 -11.14
N LEU A 293 4.57 -5.32 -10.04
CA LEU A 293 5.42 -5.59 -8.88
C LEU A 293 4.76 -6.70 -8.05
N PHE A 294 5.42 -7.83 -7.88
CA PHE A 294 5.03 -8.85 -6.92
C PHE A 294 5.59 -8.50 -5.55
N VAL A 295 4.75 -8.61 -4.53
CA VAL A 295 5.13 -8.35 -3.15
C VAL A 295 4.77 -9.55 -2.29
N ALA A 296 5.71 -10.04 -1.51
CA ALA A 296 5.48 -11.11 -0.55
C ALA A 296 5.90 -10.67 0.85
N ARG A 297 5.36 -11.34 1.87
CA ARG A 297 5.95 -11.32 3.20
C ARG A 297 6.77 -12.58 3.36
N PHE A 298 7.88 -12.47 4.06
CA PHE A 298 8.74 -13.63 4.29
C PHE A 298 8.30 -14.32 5.57
N GLU A 299 7.73 -15.51 5.46
CA GLU A 299 7.23 -16.23 6.63
C GLU A 299 8.38 -16.71 7.52
N SER A 300 8.17 -16.63 8.83
CA SER A 300 9.18 -17.00 9.84
C SER A 300 8.85 -18.31 10.52
N GLY A 301 9.88 -19.04 10.97
CA GLY A 301 9.70 -20.38 11.50
C GLY A 301 9.85 -20.49 13.01
N GLY A 302 8.71 -20.58 13.70
CA GLY A 302 8.57 -21.61 14.72
C GLY A 302 8.37 -22.97 14.03
N PRO A 303 8.87 -24.10 14.56
CA PRO A 303 8.72 -25.42 13.93
C PRO A 303 7.26 -25.84 13.67
N GLU A 304 6.32 -25.22 14.38
CA GLU A 304 4.88 -25.48 14.26
C GLU A 304 4.20 -24.62 13.17
N VAL A 305 4.88 -23.57 12.67
CA VAL A 305 4.29 -22.57 11.76
C VAL A 305 4.85 -22.67 10.34
N ALA A 306 6.17 -22.76 10.17
CA ALA A 306 6.81 -22.86 8.86
C ALA A 306 7.80 -24.03 8.80
N THR A 307 7.78 -24.79 7.70
CA THR A 307 8.70 -25.91 7.47
C THR A 307 10.06 -25.41 6.98
N GLU A 308 11.12 -26.23 7.12
CA GLU A 308 12.44 -25.93 6.51
C GLU A 308 12.31 -25.67 5.01
N ALA A 309 11.50 -26.49 4.31
CA ALA A 309 11.25 -26.35 2.88
C ALA A 309 10.61 -25.00 2.52
N ALA A 310 9.68 -24.49 3.33
CA ALA A 310 9.06 -23.18 3.10
C ALA A 310 10.06 -22.03 3.29
N ILE A 311 10.96 -22.12 4.28
CA ILE A 311 12.00 -21.12 4.51
C ILE A 311 13.02 -21.14 3.38
N GLU A 312 13.52 -22.32 3.00
CA GLU A 312 14.48 -22.48 1.92
C GLU A 312 13.88 -22.04 0.57
N GLY A 313 12.63 -22.41 0.28
CA GLY A 313 11.96 -22.04 -0.97
C GLY A 313 11.74 -20.53 -1.10
N GLN A 314 11.31 -19.86 -0.03
CA GLN A 314 11.22 -18.39 -0.02
C GLN A 314 12.60 -17.75 -0.12
N TRP A 315 13.61 -18.31 0.56
CA TRP A 315 14.98 -17.79 0.52
C TRP A 315 15.57 -17.89 -0.90
N GLU A 316 15.34 -19.01 -1.59
CA GLU A 316 15.73 -19.17 -2.98
C GLU A 316 15.05 -18.13 -3.89
N LEU A 317 13.77 -17.82 -3.67
CA LEU A 317 13.08 -16.78 -4.44
C LEU A 317 13.70 -15.38 -4.27
N ILE A 318 14.36 -15.07 -3.16
CA ILE A 318 14.98 -13.74 -2.98
C ILE A 318 16.03 -13.45 -4.04
N TRP A 319 16.83 -14.46 -4.43
CA TRP A 319 17.94 -14.28 -5.37
C TRP A 319 17.76 -15.05 -6.69
N ASN A 320 16.76 -15.94 -6.77
CA ASN A 320 16.44 -16.74 -7.95
C ASN A 320 14.96 -16.56 -8.38
N HIS A 321 14.56 -15.32 -8.64
CA HIS A 321 13.24 -14.96 -9.16
C HIS A 321 13.23 -14.63 -10.67
N ALA A 322 14.27 -15.03 -11.41
CA ALA A 322 14.45 -14.68 -12.82
C ALA A 322 14.32 -13.15 -13.06
N ASP A 323 13.60 -12.75 -14.12
CA ASP A 323 13.35 -11.34 -14.45
C ASP A 323 12.06 -10.78 -13.81
N HIS A 324 11.47 -11.49 -12.84
CA HIS A 324 10.26 -11.04 -12.17
C HIS A 324 10.57 -9.90 -11.20
N ARG A 325 9.71 -8.88 -11.16
CA ARG A 325 9.83 -7.81 -10.17
C ARG A 325 9.25 -8.30 -8.84
N LEU A 326 10.03 -9.00 -8.04
CA LEU A 326 9.63 -9.53 -6.74
C LEU A 326 10.37 -8.81 -5.61
N ILE A 327 9.62 -8.36 -4.60
CA ILE A 327 10.19 -7.85 -3.35
C ILE A 327 9.54 -8.53 -2.14
N PHE A 328 10.33 -8.75 -1.10
CA PHE A 328 9.81 -9.11 0.22
C PHE A 328 9.70 -7.84 1.06
N SER A 329 8.49 -7.52 1.54
CA SER A 329 8.26 -6.27 2.28
C SER A 329 8.80 -6.32 3.70
N ALA A 330 8.68 -7.47 4.37
CA ALA A 330 9.15 -7.68 5.74
C ALA A 330 9.14 -9.17 6.10
N PRO A 331 9.92 -9.59 7.12
CA PRO A 331 9.74 -10.91 7.72
C PRO A 331 8.53 -10.95 8.67
N GLY A 332 7.80 -12.07 8.69
CA GLY A 332 6.57 -12.26 9.47
C GLY A 332 6.79 -12.14 10.99
N TYR A 333 7.94 -12.57 11.49
CA TYR A 333 8.24 -12.60 12.94
C TYR A 333 8.20 -11.22 13.60
N MET A 334 8.33 -10.12 12.84
CA MET A 334 8.37 -8.79 13.43
C MET A 334 6.99 -8.30 13.90
N PHE A 335 5.93 -8.98 13.47
CA PHE A 335 4.54 -8.58 13.68
C PHE A 335 3.92 -9.34 14.86
N ALA A 336 3.15 -8.64 15.69
CA ALA A 336 2.48 -9.26 16.82
C ALA A 336 1.34 -10.17 16.36
N GLN A 337 1.33 -11.40 16.89
CA GLN A 337 0.28 -12.39 16.65
C GLN A 337 -0.61 -12.53 17.89
N ASP A 338 -1.85 -12.97 17.67
CA ASP A 338 -2.78 -13.40 18.71
C ASP A 338 -2.57 -14.88 19.08
N ASP A 339 -3.38 -15.40 20.01
CA ASP A 339 -3.29 -16.78 20.49
C ASP A 339 -3.63 -17.85 19.42
N HIS A 340 -3.99 -17.44 18.19
CA HIS A 340 -4.28 -18.32 17.07
C HIS A 340 -3.26 -18.14 15.92
N ASP A 341 -2.09 -17.56 16.21
CA ASP A 341 -1.01 -17.27 15.26
C ASP A 341 -1.45 -16.37 14.09
N ARG A 342 -2.44 -15.50 14.34
CA ARG A 342 -2.92 -14.50 13.37
C ARG A 342 -2.37 -13.13 13.75
N PRO A 343 -1.96 -12.31 12.77
CA PRO A 343 -1.57 -10.93 13.06
C PRO A 343 -2.70 -10.18 13.75
N THR A 344 -2.38 -9.50 14.85
CA THR A 344 -3.32 -8.59 15.55
C THR A 344 -3.75 -7.45 14.62
N GLU A 345 -4.83 -6.73 14.95
CA GLU A 345 -5.26 -5.58 14.14
C GLU A 345 -4.17 -4.51 13.98
N ALA A 346 -3.49 -4.15 15.09
CA ALA A 346 -2.37 -3.23 15.06
C ALA A 346 -1.24 -3.74 14.16
N ALA A 347 -0.90 -5.03 14.29
CA ALA A 347 0.11 -5.66 13.45
C ALA A 347 -0.28 -5.66 11.96
N ARG A 348 -1.54 -5.85 11.59
CA ARG A 348 -1.99 -5.76 10.19
C ARG A 348 -1.80 -4.36 9.60
N ARG A 349 -2.01 -3.30 10.41
CA ARG A 349 -1.69 -1.93 9.99
C ARG A 349 -0.19 -1.74 9.80
N GLU A 350 0.63 -2.21 10.74
CA GLU A 350 2.09 -2.17 10.63
C GLU A 350 2.61 -2.95 9.41
N MET A 351 2.00 -4.10 9.10
CA MET A 351 2.29 -4.89 7.90
C MET A 351 1.99 -4.12 6.63
N ALA A 352 0.83 -3.45 6.59
CA ALA A 352 0.43 -2.61 5.47
C ALA A 352 1.38 -1.42 5.30
N GLU A 353 1.84 -0.80 6.40
CA GLU A 353 2.83 0.27 6.38
C GLU A 353 4.19 -0.17 5.83
N MET A 354 4.70 -1.33 6.28
CA MET A 354 5.93 -1.91 5.72
C MET A 354 5.78 -2.23 4.23
N THR A 355 4.61 -2.73 3.82
CA THR A 355 4.35 -3.05 2.42
C THR A 355 4.20 -1.80 1.55
N ALA A 356 3.49 -0.78 2.04
CA ALA A 356 3.37 0.51 1.36
C ALA A 356 4.74 1.20 1.19
N ALA A 357 5.62 1.09 2.19
CA ALA A 357 6.99 1.57 2.10
C ALA A 357 7.78 0.80 1.03
N ALA A 358 7.68 -0.53 1.02
CA ALA A 358 8.32 -1.38 0.03
C ALA A 358 7.86 -1.08 -1.40
N ILE A 359 6.56 -0.91 -1.62
CA ILE A 359 5.99 -0.52 -2.92
C ILE A 359 6.48 0.87 -3.34
N SER A 360 6.53 1.82 -2.41
CA SER A 360 6.95 3.20 -2.69
C SER A 360 8.44 3.31 -3.03
N ALA A 361 9.26 2.36 -2.57
CA ALA A 361 10.70 2.30 -2.79
C ALA A 361 11.11 1.05 -3.59
N ALA A 362 10.23 0.52 -4.45
CA ALA A 362 10.36 -0.81 -5.04
C ALA A 362 11.70 -1.10 -5.73
N ASP A 363 12.33 -0.08 -6.33
CA ASP A 363 13.60 -0.24 -7.04
C ASP A 363 14.80 -0.40 -6.08
N ASP A 364 14.68 0.11 -4.85
CA ASP A 364 15.74 0.12 -3.83
C ASP A 364 15.40 -0.69 -2.56
N TRP A 365 14.18 -1.24 -2.48
CA TRP A 365 13.72 -1.97 -1.31
C TRP A 365 14.38 -3.34 -1.23
N ARG A 366 15.17 -3.55 -0.16
CA ARG A 366 15.78 -4.85 0.11
C ARG A 366 15.93 -5.08 1.61
N CYS A 367 15.18 -6.04 2.15
CA CYS A 367 15.44 -6.53 3.50
C CYS A 367 16.83 -7.18 3.57
N PRO A 368 17.57 -7.00 4.67
CA PRO A 368 18.83 -7.72 4.85
C PRO A 368 18.65 -9.22 4.65
N THR A 369 19.48 -9.83 3.82
CA THR A 369 19.37 -11.25 3.44
C THR A 369 20.74 -11.89 3.57
N PHE A 370 20.86 -12.97 4.34
CA PHE A 370 22.12 -13.70 4.47
C PHE A 370 22.30 -14.66 3.31
N HIS A 371 23.50 -14.70 2.73
CA HIS A 371 23.79 -15.49 1.53
C HIS A 371 24.89 -16.54 1.71
N LEU A 372 25.76 -16.34 2.70
CA LEU A 372 26.96 -17.16 2.88
C LEU A 372 27.25 -17.32 4.36
N ALA A 373 27.62 -18.54 4.76
CA ALA A 373 28.10 -18.87 6.10
C ALA A 373 29.42 -19.65 5.97
N GLU A 374 30.51 -19.06 6.48
CA GLU A 374 31.86 -19.60 6.36
C GLU A 374 32.49 -19.77 7.74
N ARG A 375 32.90 -20.99 8.05
CA ARG A 375 33.72 -21.29 9.23
C ARG A 375 35.12 -20.75 8.98
N LEU A 376 35.56 -19.83 9.83
CA LEU A 376 36.90 -19.25 9.76
C LEU A 376 37.90 -20.22 10.40
N SER A 377 39.03 -20.44 9.74
CA SER A 377 40.13 -21.26 10.29
C SER A 377 40.80 -20.63 11.52
N GLN A 378 40.65 -19.32 11.69
CA GLN A 378 41.10 -18.58 12.87
C GLN A 378 40.37 -19.06 14.15
N GLU A 379 41.02 -18.92 15.29
CA GLU A 379 40.51 -19.40 16.59
C GLU A 379 40.13 -20.90 16.62
N GLY A 380 40.73 -21.70 15.75
CA GLY A 380 40.50 -23.15 15.71
C GLY A 380 39.14 -23.54 15.15
N GLY A 381 38.50 -22.69 14.33
CA GLY A 381 37.23 -23.03 13.69
C GLY A 381 35.97 -22.67 14.49
N SER A 382 36.10 -21.95 15.61
CA SER A 382 34.95 -21.61 16.48
C SER A 382 34.16 -20.38 16.04
N ILE A 383 34.58 -19.69 14.97
CA ILE A 383 33.86 -18.53 14.43
C ILE A 383 33.27 -18.89 13.06
N ILE A 384 32.00 -18.57 12.87
CA ILE A 384 31.35 -18.57 11.55
C ILE A 384 31.10 -17.12 11.14
N ARG A 385 31.62 -16.72 9.98
CA ARG A 385 31.30 -15.44 9.34
C ARG A 385 30.05 -15.63 8.47
N VAL A 386 29.05 -14.79 8.68
CA VAL A 386 27.82 -14.78 7.88
C VAL A 386 27.74 -13.47 7.12
N VAL A 387 27.64 -13.55 5.80
CA VAL A 387 27.63 -12.37 4.91
C VAL A 387 26.20 -12.08 4.46
N ALA A 388 25.78 -10.82 4.61
CA ALA A 388 24.48 -10.35 4.17
C ALA A 388 24.56 -9.43 2.95
N GLN A 389 23.49 -9.42 2.18
CA GLN A 389 23.15 -8.29 1.32
C GLN A 389 22.09 -7.44 2.01
N ALA A 390 22.38 -6.15 2.18
CA ALA A 390 21.47 -5.16 2.75
C ALA A 390 21.67 -3.81 2.05
N ALA A 391 20.68 -2.92 2.09
CA ALA A 391 20.87 -1.58 1.53
C ALA A 391 21.81 -0.75 2.41
N GLY A 392 21.59 -0.76 3.72
CA GLY A 392 22.45 -0.12 4.73
C GLY A 392 23.37 -1.09 5.47
N ASP A 393 24.07 -0.56 6.47
CA ASP A 393 24.88 -1.34 7.41
C ASP A 393 23.98 -2.17 8.34
N LEU A 394 24.46 -3.35 8.75
CA LEU A 394 23.72 -4.18 9.68
C LEU A 394 23.72 -3.59 11.09
N VAL A 395 22.60 -3.77 11.78
CA VAL A 395 22.43 -3.42 13.18
C VAL A 395 21.89 -4.64 13.92
N ILE A 396 22.59 -5.06 14.98
CA ILE A 396 22.04 -5.96 15.99
C ILE A 396 21.32 -5.07 17.01
N ASP A 397 20.00 -5.20 17.09
CA ASP A 397 19.21 -4.28 17.90
C ASP A 397 19.45 -4.50 19.40
N LYS A 398 19.97 -3.46 20.08
CA LYS A 398 20.33 -3.49 21.49
C LYS A 398 19.12 -3.60 22.42
N ASP A 399 17.95 -3.16 21.96
CA ASP A 399 16.71 -3.21 22.75
C ASP A 399 16.12 -4.62 22.74
N ASP A 400 16.66 -5.52 21.89
CA ASP A 400 16.28 -6.92 21.73
C ASP A 400 14.75 -7.11 21.75
N PRO A 401 14.03 -6.48 20.80
CA PRO A 401 12.57 -6.43 20.84
C PRO A 401 11.92 -7.82 20.75
N PHE A 402 12.68 -8.81 20.29
CA PHE A 402 12.23 -10.19 20.14
C PHE A 402 12.79 -11.15 21.19
N ARG A 403 13.57 -10.65 22.17
CA ARG A 403 14.14 -11.43 23.28
C ARG A 403 14.97 -12.63 22.83
N VAL A 404 15.72 -12.47 21.75
CA VAL A 404 16.60 -13.51 21.19
C VAL A 404 18.00 -13.49 21.79
N GLY A 405 18.30 -12.48 22.63
CA GLY A 405 19.53 -12.38 23.40
C GLY A 405 20.78 -12.26 22.54
N LYS A 406 21.90 -12.73 23.08
CA LYS A 406 23.23 -12.58 22.47
C LYS A 406 23.42 -13.34 21.17
N THR A 407 22.55 -14.30 20.86
CA THR A 407 22.62 -15.05 19.60
C THR A 407 21.95 -14.30 18.46
N ALA A 408 21.25 -13.18 18.72
CA ALA A 408 20.54 -12.38 17.73
C ALA A 408 19.55 -13.16 16.84
N GLY A 409 19.11 -14.36 17.27
CA GLY A 409 18.25 -15.25 16.50
C GLY A 409 18.97 -16.31 15.68
N PHE A 410 20.30 -16.43 15.82
CA PHE A 410 21.09 -17.48 15.17
C PHE A 410 21.16 -18.76 16.00
N THR A 411 21.05 -19.91 15.33
CA THR A 411 21.28 -21.24 15.88
C THR A 411 22.07 -22.13 14.91
N LEU A 412 22.58 -23.26 15.39
CA LEU A 412 23.21 -24.28 14.56
C LEU A 412 22.28 -25.48 14.42
N MET A 413 22.18 -26.00 13.20
CA MET A 413 21.50 -27.25 12.87
C MET A 413 22.53 -28.26 12.35
N GLY A 414 22.33 -29.54 12.66
CA GLY A 414 23.25 -30.61 12.21
C GLY A 414 24.63 -30.61 12.90
N ALA A 415 24.77 -29.97 14.07
CA ALA A 415 26.01 -29.97 14.84
C ALA A 415 26.10 -31.20 15.77
N ASP A 416 26.87 -32.21 15.37
CA ASP A 416 26.94 -33.52 16.04
C ASP A 416 27.74 -33.48 17.35
N ASN A 417 28.66 -32.51 17.48
CA ASN A 417 29.48 -32.36 18.67
C ASN A 417 28.84 -31.47 19.74
N GLY A 418 27.62 -30.96 19.53
CA GLY A 418 26.91 -30.11 20.48
C GLY A 418 27.45 -28.67 20.58
N ALA A 419 28.17 -28.19 19.56
CA ALA A 419 28.50 -26.77 19.43
C ALA A 419 27.23 -25.91 19.35
N ARG A 420 27.30 -24.68 19.85
CA ARG A 420 26.19 -23.71 19.88
C ARG A 420 26.71 -22.31 19.65
N VAL A 421 25.92 -21.47 18.98
CA VAL A 421 26.18 -20.02 18.93
C VAL A 421 26.04 -19.45 20.33
N THR A 422 27.03 -18.67 20.79
CA THR A 422 27.05 -18.03 22.10
C THR A 422 26.89 -16.53 22.02
N THR A 423 27.47 -15.91 20.98
CA THR A 423 27.45 -14.47 20.76
C THR A 423 27.48 -14.16 19.27
N VAL A 424 26.81 -13.09 18.86
CA VAL A 424 26.89 -12.53 17.50
C VAL A 424 27.36 -11.08 17.57
N LYS A 425 28.26 -10.71 16.66
CA LYS A 425 28.82 -9.36 16.54
C LYS A 425 28.86 -8.94 15.08
N ILE A 426 28.82 -7.64 14.82
CA ILE A 426 29.13 -7.10 13.49
C ILE A 426 30.64 -7.24 13.25
N ASP A 427 31.00 -7.67 12.04
CA ASP A 427 32.40 -7.75 11.62
C ASP A 427 32.97 -6.32 11.47
N PRO A 428 34.03 -5.95 12.21
CA PRO A 428 34.62 -4.61 12.11
C PRO A 428 35.25 -4.32 10.74
N GLY A 429 35.58 -5.36 9.96
CA GLY A 429 36.12 -5.21 8.60
C GLY A 429 35.05 -5.11 7.52
N ASP A 430 33.80 -5.50 7.81
CA ASP A 430 32.69 -5.46 6.88
C ASP A 430 31.35 -5.27 7.63
N PRO A 431 30.74 -4.08 7.59
CA PRO A 431 29.49 -3.80 8.32
C PRO A 431 28.28 -4.57 7.78
N LYS A 432 28.42 -5.33 6.68
CA LYS A 432 27.40 -6.24 6.14
C LYS A 432 27.65 -7.71 6.48
N SER A 433 28.66 -7.98 7.30
CA SER A 433 28.99 -9.30 7.81
C SER A 433 28.82 -9.40 9.32
N LEU A 434 28.47 -10.59 9.80
CA LEU A 434 28.36 -10.93 11.20
C LEU A 434 29.36 -12.04 11.56
N LEU A 435 29.92 -11.98 12.75
CA LEU A 435 30.75 -13.01 13.35
C LEU A 435 29.95 -13.74 14.43
N LEU A 436 29.72 -15.03 14.21
CA LEU A 436 29.02 -15.92 15.13
C LEU A 436 30.06 -16.70 15.92
N GLU A 437 30.21 -16.35 17.20
CA GLU A 437 31.06 -17.10 18.12
C GLU A 437 30.33 -18.37 18.56
N CYS A 438 30.99 -19.52 18.38
CA CYS A 438 30.50 -20.82 18.82
C CYS A 438 31.20 -21.27 20.11
N SER A 439 30.52 -22.09 20.91
CA SER A 439 31.08 -22.65 22.15
C SER A 439 32.32 -23.52 21.94
N LYS A 440 32.48 -24.04 20.72
CA LYS A 440 33.62 -24.78 20.18
C LYS A 440 33.44 -24.87 18.66
N ALA A 441 34.47 -25.33 17.94
CA ALA A 441 34.37 -25.58 16.50
C ALA A 441 33.19 -26.52 16.20
N PRO A 442 32.19 -26.10 15.41
CA PRO A 442 31.05 -26.95 15.09
C PRO A 442 31.44 -28.01 14.06
N GLU A 443 30.99 -29.25 14.28
CA GLU A 443 31.23 -30.41 13.44
C GLU A 443 29.90 -31.05 13.04
N GLY A 444 29.82 -31.59 11.84
CA GLY A 444 28.66 -32.34 11.34
C GLY A 444 28.59 -32.30 9.81
N ALA A 445 28.08 -33.38 9.20
CA ALA A 445 28.00 -33.49 7.74
C ALA A 445 26.97 -32.54 7.11
N GLU A 446 25.89 -32.23 7.84
CA GLU A 446 24.77 -31.40 7.41
C GLU A 446 24.72 -30.07 8.19
N LEU A 447 25.89 -29.54 8.56
CA LEU A 447 26.01 -28.36 9.40
C LEU A 447 25.43 -27.13 8.69
N ARG A 448 24.41 -26.52 9.30
CA ARG A 448 23.74 -25.31 8.83
C ARG A 448 23.68 -24.24 9.92
N VAL A 449 23.77 -22.98 9.52
CA VAL A 449 23.38 -21.82 10.33
C VAL A 449 21.92 -21.50 10.02
N ALA A 450 21.10 -21.39 11.06
CA ALA A 450 19.72 -20.94 10.96
C ALA A 450 19.58 -19.55 11.57
N TYR A 451 18.93 -18.64 10.86
CA TYR A 451 18.54 -17.31 11.37
C TYR A 451 17.03 -17.16 11.38
N ALA A 452 16.48 -16.67 12.49
CA ALA A 452 15.03 -16.51 12.67
C ALA A 452 14.23 -17.78 12.31
N PHE A 453 14.83 -18.94 12.64
CA PHE A 453 14.26 -20.26 12.48
C PHE A 453 14.74 -21.14 13.64
N GLY A 454 13.80 -21.76 14.36
CA GLY A 454 14.10 -22.61 15.52
C GLY A 454 14.76 -21.89 16.72
N ALA A 455 14.93 -20.56 16.64
CA ALA A 455 15.49 -19.73 17.70
C ALA A 455 14.40 -19.23 18.66
N GLY A 456 14.48 -19.63 19.94
CA GLY A 456 13.46 -19.32 20.95
C GLY A 456 12.09 -19.92 20.60
N ASP A 457 11.04 -19.49 21.31
CA ASP A 457 9.69 -20.07 21.16
C ASP A 457 9.00 -19.68 19.84
N ARG A 458 9.46 -18.61 19.17
CA ARG A 458 8.77 -18.03 17.99
C ARG A 458 9.62 -17.93 16.72
N GLY A 459 10.90 -18.31 16.75
CA GLY A 459 11.76 -18.20 15.56
C GLY A 459 11.98 -16.76 15.09
N CYS A 460 12.40 -15.88 15.99
CA CYS A 460 12.63 -14.47 15.67
C CYS A 460 14.13 -14.17 15.46
N GLY A 461 14.43 -13.00 14.89
CA GLY A 461 15.80 -12.49 14.78
C GLY A 461 15.89 -10.99 15.00
N SER A 462 16.99 -10.52 15.60
CA SER A 462 17.20 -9.12 15.98
C SER A 462 18.21 -8.37 15.11
N VAL A 463 18.45 -8.86 13.89
CA VAL A 463 19.28 -8.16 12.89
C VAL A 463 18.37 -7.37 11.94
N ARG A 464 18.72 -6.10 11.72
CA ARG A 464 18.09 -5.18 10.76
C ARG A 464 19.15 -4.33 10.08
N ASP A 465 18.74 -3.40 9.24
CA ASP A 465 19.59 -2.29 8.82
C ASP A 465 19.17 -0.95 9.46
N ASP A 466 19.65 0.15 8.88
CA ASP A 466 19.43 1.52 9.32
C ASP A 466 18.10 2.13 8.86
N TRP A 467 17.34 1.45 8.00
CA TRP A 467 16.03 1.94 7.58
C TRP A 467 15.05 1.90 8.75
N GLN A 468 14.33 3.00 8.93
CA GLN A 468 13.30 3.12 9.95
C GLN A 468 12.18 4.08 9.53
N MET A 469 11.00 3.85 10.08
CA MET A 469 9.84 4.71 9.93
C MET A 469 9.04 4.71 11.23
N GLN A 470 8.43 5.84 11.57
CA GLN A 470 7.46 5.89 12.65
C GLN A 470 6.12 5.37 12.14
N GLY A 471 5.65 4.24 12.66
CA GLY A 471 4.36 3.68 12.30
C GLY A 471 3.19 4.43 12.93
N ALA A 472 2.02 4.35 12.31
CA ALA A 472 0.78 4.97 12.76
C ALA A 472 0.31 4.44 14.14
N THR A 473 0.73 3.23 14.51
CA THR A 473 0.48 2.64 15.84
C THR A 473 1.36 3.25 16.95
N GLY A 474 2.29 4.15 16.60
CA GLY A 474 3.30 4.68 17.51
C GLY A 474 4.54 3.79 17.65
N ARG A 475 4.56 2.60 17.05
CA ARG A 475 5.72 1.71 17.01
C ARG A 475 6.74 2.16 15.97
N GLY A 476 8.03 2.11 16.31
CA GLY A 476 9.12 2.22 15.33
C GLY A 476 9.16 0.98 14.44
N LEU A 477 9.03 1.19 13.13
CA LEU A 477 9.13 0.15 12.11
C LEU A 477 10.55 0.15 11.55
N HIS A 478 11.09 -1.05 11.36
CA HIS A 478 12.44 -1.26 10.85
C HIS A 478 12.43 -2.33 9.76
N ARG A 479 13.44 -2.27 8.89
CA ARG A 479 13.65 -3.29 7.87
C ARG A 479 14.54 -4.40 8.43
N TRP A 480 13.88 -5.44 8.95
CA TRP A 480 14.52 -6.60 9.58
C TRP A 480 15.05 -7.61 8.56
N ALA A 481 16.07 -8.37 8.95
CA ALA A 481 16.64 -9.41 8.13
C ALA A 481 15.67 -10.58 7.90
N LEU A 482 15.74 -11.20 6.72
CA LEU A 482 14.88 -12.31 6.35
C LEU A 482 15.41 -13.64 6.93
N PRO A 483 14.53 -14.55 7.39
CA PRO A 483 14.89 -15.90 7.81
C PRO A 483 15.68 -16.66 6.74
N CYS A 484 16.61 -17.53 7.19
CA CYS A 484 17.38 -18.37 6.27
C CYS A 484 17.92 -19.63 6.96
N LEU A 485 18.20 -20.64 6.14
CA LEU A 485 18.98 -21.82 6.48
C LEU A 485 20.18 -21.89 5.53
N LEU A 486 21.40 -21.71 6.05
CA LEU A 486 22.61 -21.64 5.24
C LEU A 486 23.55 -22.80 5.54
N PRO A 487 24.01 -23.56 4.53
CA PRO A 487 25.08 -24.53 4.73
C PRO A 487 26.36 -23.83 5.16
N VAL A 488 27.05 -24.40 6.16
CA VAL A 488 28.33 -23.89 6.63
C VAL A 488 29.43 -24.49 5.78
N ARG A 489 30.23 -23.62 5.14
CA ARG A 489 31.42 -24.03 4.37
C ARG A 489 32.68 -23.68 5.14
N ASP A 490 33.78 -24.36 4.84
CA ASP A 490 35.09 -23.91 5.29
C ASP A 490 35.51 -22.70 4.45
N GLY A 491 35.77 -21.57 5.12
CA GLY A 491 36.34 -20.39 4.49
C GLY A 491 37.85 -20.50 4.46
N ASP A 492 38.44 -20.46 3.26
CA ASP A 492 39.87 -20.18 3.11
C ASP A 492 40.07 -18.73 3.54
N GLY A 493 40.78 -18.53 4.65
CA GLY A 493 40.82 -17.27 5.42
C GLY A 493 41.50 -16.06 4.76
N ASP A 494 41.45 -15.93 3.43
CA ASP A 494 42.02 -14.82 2.67
C ASP A 494 40.94 -14.17 1.77
N ALA A 495 40.27 -13.16 2.31
CA ALA A 495 39.63 -12.10 1.54
C ALA A 495 40.04 -10.74 2.13
#